data_AF-A0A1F3DBB3-F1
#
_entry.id   AF-A0A1F3DBB3-F1
#
_cell.length_a   1.000
_cell.length_b   1.000
_cell.length_c   1.000
_cell.angle_alpha   90.00
_cell.angle_beta   90.00
_cell.angle_gamma   90.00
#
_symmetry.space_group_name_H-M   'P 1'
#
loop_
_entity.id
_entity.type
_entity.pdbx_description
1 polymer ?
#
loop_
_entity_poly.entity_id
_entity_poly.type
_entity_poly.pdbx_seq_one_letter_code
_entity_poly.pdbx_strand_id
1 'polypeptide(L)'
;MVLQILEAFIIAGLLVYIIFLHLQLSKKNIFIETTVKKLAGLEKTRSLDEMMEFLKEINKAGLYQRANHDKFMEESTTDFILENEDKQKIYMHYTRDEADARNILKVGFRFVNSFYKTALPVTRDKLDMIIKHNSQKYYGHYLVIISIANDTVRKFSGEIKKAGLKNISFENVLTEELPLRNENAEPVFILPHQFIKGYINHLTGEITRNPDFDPTYISPAFEKNILTIK
;
A
#
# COMPACT_ATOMS: atom_id res chain seq x y z
N MET A 1 -55.51 -17.66 13.88
CA MET A 1 -54.89 -19.00 13.67
C MET A 1 -53.88 -19.00 12.53
N VAL A 2 -54.26 -18.63 11.29
CA VAL A 2 -53.32 -18.61 10.14
C VAL A 2 -52.12 -17.66 10.35
N LEU A 3 -52.35 -16.47 10.93
CA LEU A 3 -51.29 -15.50 11.22
C LEU A 3 -50.28 -16.02 12.26
N GLN A 4 -50.75 -16.70 13.31
CA GLN A 4 -49.91 -17.29 14.34
C GLN A 4 -49.07 -18.47 13.80
N ILE A 5 -49.61 -19.23 12.86
CA ILE A 5 -48.88 -20.30 12.17
C ILE A 5 -47.77 -19.69 11.30
N LEU A 6 -48.04 -18.60 10.59
CA LEU A 6 -47.05 -17.90 9.77
C LEU A 6 -45.91 -17.31 10.62
N GLU A 7 -46.24 -16.68 11.75
CA GLU A 7 -45.27 -16.16 12.72
C GLU A 7 -44.37 -17.28 13.26
N ALA A 8 -44.94 -18.44 13.59
CA ALA A 8 -44.16 -19.60 14.04
C ALA A 8 -43.18 -20.11 12.99
N PHE A 9 -43.55 -20.12 11.70
CA PHE A 9 -42.66 -20.50 10.61
C PHE A 9 -41.52 -19.51 10.40
N ILE A 10 -41.79 -18.20 10.51
CA ILE A 10 -40.75 -17.16 10.39
C ILE A 10 -39.74 -17.30 11.53
N ILE A 11 -40.22 -17.49 12.77
CA ILE A 11 -39.36 -17.67 13.95
C ILE A 11 -38.50 -18.94 13.79
N ALA A 12 -39.09 -20.04 13.31
CA ALA A 12 -38.35 -21.28 13.06
C ALA A 12 -37.28 -21.09 11.97
N GLY A 13 -37.60 -20.38 10.88
CA GLY A 13 -36.63 -20.07 9.81
C GLY A 13 -35.46 -19.21 10.30
N LEU A 14 -35.74 -18.20 11.13
CA LEU A 14 -34.71 -17.37 11.75
C LEU A 14 -33.82 -18.16 12.71
N LEU A 15 -34.38 -19.07 13.50
CA LEU A 15 -33.62 -19.96 14.38
C LEU A 15 -32.66 -20.85 13.60
N VAL A 16 -33.13 -21.47 12.51
CA VAL A 16 -32.27 -22.30 11.63
C VAL A 16 -31.15 -21.45 11.03
N TYR A 17 -31.45 -20.22 10.61
CA TYR A 17 -30.46 -19.32 10.04
C TYR A 17 -29.42 -18.87 11.07
N ILE A 18 -29.83 -18.57 12.30
CA ILE A 18 -28.92 -18.23 13.41
C ILE A 18 -27.99 -19.41 13.72
N ILE A 19 -28.52 -20.64 13.79
CA ILE A 19 -27.71 -21.85 14.01
C ILE A 19 -26.72 -22.05 12.87
N PHE A 20 -27.16 -21.88 11.62
CA PHE A 20 -26.29 -21.95 10.45
C PHE A 20 -25.14 -20.93 10.52
N LEU A 21 -25.44 -19.68 10.83
CA LEU A 21 -24.42 -18.63 11.00
C LEU A 21 -23.46 -18.97 12.14
N HIS A 22 -23.96 -19.49 13.27
CA HIS A 22 -23.12 -19.85 14.41
C HIS A 22 -22.17 -21.01 14.07
N LEU A 23 -22.64 -22.00 13.33
CA LEU A 23 -21.79 -23.09 12.80
C LEU A 23 -20.74 -22.56 11.82
N GLN A 24 -21.11 -21.62 10.95
CA GLN A 24 -20.18 -21.03 9.98
C GLN A 24 -19.12 -20.17 10.68
N LEU A 25 -19.50 -19.41 11.70
CA LEU A 25 -18.61 -18.59 12.52
C LEU A 25 -17.69 -19.45 13.39
N SER A 26 -18.19 -20.52 14.00
CA SER A 26 -17.38 -21.46 14.78
C SER A 26 -16.30 -22.12 13.92
N LYS A 27 -16.65 -22.57 12.70
CA LYS A 27 -15.65 -23.08 11.74
C LYS A 27 -14.59 -22.05 11.39
N LYS A 28 -14.97 -20.79 11.19
CA LYS A 28 -14.03 -19.69 10.94
C LYS A 28 -13.15 -19.39 12.15
N ASN A 29 -13.69 -19.39 13.36
CA ASN A 29 -12.92 -19.18 14.58
C ASN A 29 -11.90 -20.29 14.82
N ILE A 30 -12.26 -21.56 14.58
CA ILE A 30 -11.32 -22.68 14.69
C ILE A 30 -10.19 -22.53 13.66
N PHE A 31 -10.50 -22.10 12.44
CA PHE A 31 -9.49 -21.83 11.41
C PHE A 31 -8.55 -20.68 11.82
N ILE A 32 -9.10 -19.58 12.35
CA ILE A 32 -8.30 -18.44 12.83
C ILE A 32 -7.42 -18.88 14.01
N GLU A 33 -7.98 -19.59 15.00
CA GLU A 33 -7.25 -20.03 16.18
C GLU A 33 -6.13 -21.01 15.83
N THR A 34 -6.38 -21.95 14.90
CA THR A 34 -5.35 -22.87 14.41
C THR A 34 -4.29 -22.15 13.57
N THR A 35 -4.67 -21.14 12.81
CA THR A 35 -3.72 -20.30 12.04
C THR A 35 -2.85 -19.46 12.97
N VAL A 36 -3.44 -18.82 13.99
CA VAL A 36 -2.74 -18.02 15.01
C VAL A 36 -1.82 -18.88 15.87
N LYS A 37 -2.26 -20.06 16.32
CA LYS A 37 -1.41 -21.01 17.07
C LYS A 37 -0.23 -21.51 16.23
N LYS A 38 -0.43 -21.75 14.94
CA LYS A 38 0.66 -22.14 14.02
C LYS A 38 1.63 -20.97 13.78
N LEU A 39 1.14 -19.75 13.61
CA LEU A 39 1.96 -18.53 13.50
C LEU A 39 2.80 -18.27 14.76
N ALA A 40 2.20 -18.39 15.95
CA ALA A 40 2.89 -18.22 17.24
C ALA A 40 3.95 -19.31 17.50
N GLY A 41 3.78 -20.50 16.90
CA GLY A 41 4.79 -21.57 16.92
C GLY A 41 5.92 -21.37 15.89
N LEU A 42 5.65 -20.67 14.79
CA LEU A 42 6.60 -20.43 13.68
C LEU A 42 7.61 -19.31 13.98
N GLU A 43 7.25 -18.35 14.84
CA GLU A 43 8.10 -17.20 15.20
C GLU A 43 9.41 -17.59 15.91
N LYS A 44 9.55 -18.84 16.37
CA LYS A 44 10.70 -19.28 17.18
C LYS A 44 11.78 -20.10 16.46
N THR A 45 11.56 -20.69 15.27
CA THR A 45 12.51 -21.71 14.78
C THR A 45 12.62 -22.01 13.26
N ARG A 46 12.01 -21.28 12.32
CA ARG A 46 12.04 -21.70 10.89
C ARG A 46 12.58 -20.69 9.88
N SER A 47 13.11 -21.19 8.75
CA SER A 47 13.66 -20.40 7.64
C SER A 47 12.54 -19.71 6.85
N LEU A 48 12.87 -18.58 6.22
CA LEU A 48 11.98 -17.75 5.41
C LEU A 48 11.20 -18.55 4.34
N ASP A 49 11.81 -19.60 3.80
CA ASP A 49 11.23 -20.43 2.75
C ASP A 49 10.03 -21.29 3.23
N GLU A 50 10.13 -21.87 4.44
CA GLU A 50 9.04 -22.68 5.02
C GLU A 50 7.83 -21.81 5.41
N MET A 51 8.07 -20.55 5.78
CA MET A 51 7.01 -19.59 6.10
C MET A 51 6.32 -19.08 4.84
N MET A 52 7.06 -18.88 3.74
CA MET A 52 6.47 -18.60 2.42
C MET A 52 5.60 -19.76 1.94
N GLU A 53 6.04 -21.01 2.15
CA GLU A 53 5.25 -22.20 1.82
C GLU A 53 3.96 -22.26 2.64
N PHE A 54 4.02 -21.93 3.93
CA PHE A 54 2.85 -21.85 4.80
C PHE A 54 1.86 -20.74 4.38
N LEU A 55 2.34 -19.53 4.04
CA LEU A 55 1.47 -18.46 3.51
C LEU A 55 0.82 -18.86 2.18
N LYS A 56 1.54 -19.60 1.34
CA LYS A 56 1.02 -20.17 0.09
C LYS A 56 -0.04 -21.24 0.36
N GLU A 57 0.12 -22.05 1.39
CA GLU A 57 -0.89 -23.02 1.84
C GLU A 57 -2.13 -22.35 2.45
N ILE A 58 -1.98 -21.28 3.22
CA ILE A 58 -3.13 -20.50 3.74
C ILE A 58 -3.93 -19.90 2.57
N ASN A 59 -3.25 -19.34 1.58
CA ASN A 59 -3.90 -18.84 0.36
C ASN A 59 -4.62 -19.95 -0.41
N LYS A 60 -4.12 -21.19 -0.37
CA LYS A 60 -4.80 -22.35 -0.99
C LYS A 60 -5.97 -22.88 -0.15
N ALA A 61 -5.88 -22.82 1.18
CA ALA A 61 -6.89 -23.34 2.11
C ALA A 61 -8.09 -22.39 2.29
N GLY A 62 -7.93 -21.11 1.94
CA GLY A 62 -9.02 -20.15 1.83
C GLY A 62 -9.91 -20.45 0.63
N LEU A 63 -11.08 -21.05 0.87
CA LEU A 63 -12.20 -21.17 -0.07
C LEU A 63 -12.71 -19.78 -0.50
N TYR A 64 -11.97 -19.03 -1.31
CA TYR A 64 -12.45 -17.95 -2.18
C TYR A 64 -11.40 -17.64 -3.25
N GLN A 65 -11.86 -17.69 -4.51
CA GLN A 65 -11.21 -17.28 -5.77
C GLN A 65 -10.27 -18.29 -6.47
N ARG A 66 -10.90 -19.09 -7.34
CA ARG A 66 -10.36 -19.23 -8.70
C ARG A 66 -10.25 -17.81 -9.31
N ALA A 67 -9.14 -17.55 -10.00
CA ALA A 67 -8.84 -16.39 -10.87
C ALA A 67 -8.28 -15.12 -10.20
N ASN A 68 -7.09 -15.21 -9.62
CA ASN A 68 -5.89 -14.52 -10.12
C ASN A 68 -4.74 -14.86 -9.19
N HIS A 69 -3.72 -15.56 -9.70
CA HIS A 69 -2.45 -15.62 -9.00
C HIS A 69 -1.92 -14.19 -8.94
N ASP A 70 -2.01 -13.59 -7.76
CA ASP A 70 -1.41 -12.31 -7.45
C ASP A 70 0.08 -12.36 -7.79
N LYS A 71 0.51 -11.51 -8.72
CA LYS A 71 1.87 -11.48 -9.25
C LYS A 71 2.77 -10.49 -8.54
N PHE A 72 2.31 -9.93 -7.42
CA PHE A 72 3.10 -9.01 -6.61
C PHE A 72 4.43 -9.62 -6.14
N MET A 73 4.45 -10.94 -5.88
CA MET A 73 5.64 -11.67 -5.42
C MET A 73 6.43 -12.34 -6.55
N GLU A 74 6.07 -12.11 -7.81
CA GLU A 74 6.91 -12.55 -8.93
C GLU A 74 8.25 -11.80 -8.93
N GLU A 75 9.29 -12.46 -9.40
CA GLU A 75 10.65 -11.92 -9.46
C GLU A 75 10.69 -10.61 -10.25
N SER A 76 10.05 -10.56 -11.42
CA SER A 76 9.97 -9.35 -12.25
C SER A 76 9.36 -8.14 -11.53
N THR A 77 8.27 -8.35 -10.80
CA THR A 77 7.61 -7.32 -9.98
C THR A 77 8.52 -6.89 -8.84
N THR A 78 9.08 -7.85 -8.09
CA THR A 78 9.91 -7.59 -6.92
C THR A 78 11.18 -6.83 -7.28
N ASP A 79 11.86 -7.26 -8.35
CA ASP A 79 13.07 -6.61 -8.88
C ASP A 79 12.76 -5.20 -9.37
N PHE A 80 11.62 -4.99 -10.02
CA PHE A 80 11.20 -3.66 -10.41
C PHE A 80 10.88 -2.78 -9.19
N ILE A 81 10.29 -3.31 -8.13
CA ILE A 81 10.03 -2.51 -6.93
C ILE A 81 11.35 -2.14 -6.23
N LEU A 82 12.26 -3.12 -6.05
CA LEU A 82 13.45 -3.00 -5.20
C LEU A 82 14.71 -2.55 -5.93
N GLU A 83 14.64 -2.30 -7.24
CA GLU A 83 15.77 -1.79 -8.04
C GLU A 83 16.39 -0.54 -7.36
N ASN A 84 17.68 -0.61 -7.01
CA ASN A 84 18.44 0.46 -6.37
C ASN A 84 17.94 0.90 -4.98
N GLU A 85 17.26 0.04 -4.22
CA GLU A 85 16.79 0.35 -2.86
C GLU A 85 17.90 0.74 -1.86
N ASP A 86 19.16 0.36 -2.11
CA ASP A 86 20.31 0.78 -1.32
C ASP A 86 20.61 2.28 -1.50
N LYS A 87 20.23 2.85 -2.64
CA LYS A 87 20.49 4.23 -3.03
C LYS A 87 19.24 5.10 -3.06
N GLN A 88 18.05 4.49 -2.97
CA GLN A 88 16.79 5.20 -3.13
C GLN A 88 15.82 4.83 -2.02
N LYS A 89 15.05 5.82 -1.58
CA LYS A 89 13.92 5.64 -0.68
C LYS A 89 12.68 5.38 -1.52
N ILE A 90 12.17 4.16 -1.42
CA ILE A 90 11.07 3.67 -2.24
C ILE A 90 9.77 3.65 -1.44
N TYR A 91 8.69 4.05 -2.09
CA TYR A 91 7.34 3.98 -1.57
C TYR A 91 6.40 3.37 -2.61
N MET A 92 5.29 2.85 -2.13
CA MET A 92 4.25 2.27 -2.97
C MET A 92 2.87 2.80 -2.60
N HIS A 93 2.03 3.01 -3.62
CA HIS A 93 0.67 3.49 -3.47
C HIS A 93 -0.29 2.68 -4.35
N TYR A 94 -1.46 2.33 -3.82
CA TYR A 94 -2.47 1.58 -4.54
C TYR A 94 -3.51 2.52 -5.14
N THR A 95 -3.83 2.32 -6.41
CA THR A 95 -4.95 2.97 -7.08
C THR A 95 -5.83 1.95 -7.80
N ARG A 96 -7.13 2.24 -7.84
CA ARG A 96 -8.15 1.38 -8.41
C ARG A 96 -8.11 1.35 -9.92
N ASP A 97 -7.97 2.53 -10.53
CA ASP A 97 -8.14 2.72 -11.96
C ASP A 97 -6.81 2.99 -12.65
N GLU A 98 -6.61 2.40 -13.82
CA GLU A 98 -5.40 2.59 -14.62
C GLU A 98 -5.24 4.06 -15.04
N ALA A 99 -6.36 4.73 -15.28
CA ALA A 99 -6.39 6.15 -15.63
C ALA A 99 -5.72 7.00 -14.55
N ASP A 100 -5.95 6.69 -13.27
CA ASP A 100 -5.33 7.38 -12.15
C ASP A 100 -3.84 7.08 -12.07
N ALA A 101 -3.43 5.82 -12.26
CA ALA A 101 -2.02 5.44 -12.30
C ALA A 101 -1.27 6.17 -13.42
N ARG A 102 -1.88 6.25 -14.62
CA ARG A 102 -1.35 7.00 -15.76
C ARG A 102 -1.32 8.51 -15.50
N ASN A 103 -2.33 9.04 -14.82
CA ASN A 103 -2.36 10.46 -14.45
C ASN A 103 -1.25 10.78 -13.44
N ILE A 104 -1.02 9.93 -12.44
CA ILE A 104 0.09 10.08 -11.48
C ILE A 104 1.43 10.02 -12.20
N LEU A 105 1.57 9.14 -13.20
CA LEU A 105 2.78 9.04 -14.02
C LEU A 105 3.09 10.31 -14.82
N LYS A 106 2.06 11.06 -15.24
CA LYS A 106 2.19 12.26 -16.06
C LYS A 106 2.32 13.54 -15.24
N VAL A 107 1.55 13.65 -14.16
CA VAL A 107 1.40 14.90 -13.39
C VAL A 107 2.19 14.87 -12.09
N GLY A 108 2.45 13.67 -11.55
CA GLY A 108 3.05 13.49 -10.25
C GLY A 108 2.04 13.00 -9.20
N PHE A 109 2.54 12.77 -8.00
CA PHE A 109 1.78 12.15 -6.92
C PHE A 109 1.25 13.19 -5.95
N ARG A 110 -0.08 13.24 -5.81
CA ARG A 110 -0.76 14.15 -4.89
C ARG A 110 -0.94 13.51 -3.52
N PHE A 111 -0.61 14.27 -2.47
CA PHE A 111 -0.83 13.82 -1.09
C PHE A 111 -1.27 14.98 -0.20
N VAL A 112 -1.99 14.66 0.87
CA VAL A 112 -2.54 15.64 1.80
C VAL A 112 -1.81 15.53 3.12
N ASN A 113 -1.30 16.65 3.61
CA ASN A 113 -0.66 16.79 4.93
C ASN A 113 0.63 15.93 5.10
N SER A 114 0.51 14.60 5.14
CA SER A 114 1.61 13.66 5.35
C SER A 114 1.67 12.60 4.25
N PHE A 115 2.84 12.47 3.63
CA PHE A 115 3.11 11.48 2.60
C PHE A 115 2.86 10.03 3.09
N TYR A 116 3.21 9.74 4.34
CA TYR A 116 3.07 8.41 4.96
C TYR A 116 1.62 7.97 5.19
N LYS A 117 0.65 8.89 5.09
CA LYS A 117 -0.78 8.54 5.14
C LYS A 117 -1.29 8.03 3.78
N THR A 118 -0.58 8.35 2.69
CA THR A 118 -1.04 8.06 1.33
C THR A 118 -0.15 7.01 0.65
N ALA A 119 1.15 6.99 0.94
CA ALA A 119 2.09 6.04 0.37
C ALA A 119 2.83 5.25 1.46
N LEU A 120 3.04 3.96 1.22
CA LEU A 120 3.71 3.07 2.15
C LEU A 120 5.20 2.95 1.81
N PRO A 121 6.13 3.10 2.77
CA PRO A 121 7.54 2.86 2.51
C PRO A 121 7.75 1.37 2.20
N VAL A 122 8.64 1.07 1.26
CA VAL A 122 9.05 -0.29 0.92
C VAL A 122 10.36 -0.62 1.64
N THR A 123 10.50 -1.88 2.07
CA THR A 123 11.72 -2.40 2.68
C THR A 123 12.13 -3.72 2.01
N ARG A 124 13.39 -4.13 2.22
CA ARG A 124 13.94 -5.42 1.78
C ARG A 124 13.23 -6.63 2.37
N ASP A 125 12.52 -6.44 3.47
CA ASP A 125 11.85 -7.53 4.16
C ASP A 125 10.62 -7.95 3.34
N LYS A 126 10.73 -9.09 2.67
CA LYS A 126 9.64 -9.68 1.88
C LYS A 126 8.38 -9.88 2.73
N LEU A 127 8.52 -10.22 4.01
CA LEU A 127 7.36 -10.40 4.89
C LEU A 127 6.64 -9.07 5.11
N ASP A 128 7.38 -8.00 5.39
CA ASP A 128 6.85 -6.64 5.50
C ASP A 128 6.14 -6.21 4.21
N MET A 129 6.72 -6.49 3.03
CA MET A 129 6.08 -6.23 1.74
C MET A 129 4.77 -7.03 1.57
N ILE A 130 4.75 -8.32 1.90
CA ILE A 130 3.56 -9.17 1.82
C ILE A 130 2.46 -8.63 2.74
N ILE A 131 2.80 -8.27 3.98
CA ILE A 131 1.85 -7.73 4.95
C ILE A 131 1.25 -6.42 4.42
N LYS A 132 2.11 -5.48 4.00
CA LYS A 132 1.67 -4.21 3.44
C LYS A 132 0.79 -4.40 2.22
N HIS A 133 1.18 -5.27 1.29
CA HIS A 133 0.41 -5.58 0.10
C HIS A 133 -0.96 -6.17 0.43
N ASN A 134 -1.03 -7.20 1.27
CA ASN A 134 -2.31 -7.78 1.67
C ASN A 134 -3.20 -6.81 2.45
N SER A 135 -2.61 -5.86 3.18
CA SER A 135 -3.35 -4.83 3.92
C SER A 135 -3.87 -3.67 3.06
N GLN A 136 -3.43 -3.53 1.81
CA GLN A 136 -3.80 -2.40 0.95
C GLN A 136 -4.33 -2.78 -0.44
N LYS A 137 -4.12 -4.02 -0.91
CA LYS A 137 -4.49 -4.42 -2.27
C LYS A 137 -5.99 -4.34 -2.60
N TYR A 138 -6.85 -4.26 -1.58
CA TYR A 138 -8.28 -4.03 -1.79
C TYR A 138 -8.61 -2.59 -2.23
N TYR A 139 -7.68 -1.64 -2.08
CA TYR A 139 -7.84 -0.27 -2.57
C TYR A 139 -7.65 -0.14 -4.08
N GLY A 140 -7.06 -1.15 -4.74
CA GLY A 140 -6.93 -1.13 -6.19
C GLY A 140 -5.88 -2.05 -6.75
N HIS A 141 -5.96 -2.31 -8.06
CA HIS A 141 -5.11 -3.28 -8.76
C HIS A 141 -3.78 -2.71 -9.27
N TYR A 142 -3.67 -1.38 -9.31
CA TYR A 142 -2.48 -0.69 -9.81
C TYR A 142 -1.64 -0.20 -8.65
N LEU A 143 -0.40 -0.66 -8.61
CA LEU A 143 0.60 -0.29 -7.63
C LEU A 143 1.57 0.72 -8.24
N VAL A 144 1.45 1.98 -7.83
CA VAL A 144 2.37 3.05 -8.21
C VAL A 144 3.64 2.96 -7.35
N ILE A 145 4.80 2.99 -7.98
CA ILE A 145 6.10 2.98 -7.33
C ILE A 145 6.73 4.36 -7.40
N ILE A 146 7.02 4.92 -6.23
CA ILE A 146 7.63 6.23 -6.05
C ILE A 146 9.03 6.01 -5.50
N SER A 147 10.03 6.67 -6.08
CA SER A 147 11.42 6.49 -5.66
C SER A 147 12.19 7.80 -5.70
N ILE A 148 12.88 8.09 -4.60
CA ILE A 148 13.63 9.34 -4.40
C ILE A 148 15.05 8.97 -3.95
N ALA A 149 16.06 9.54 -4.57
CA ALA A 149 17.45 9.26 -4.21
C ALA A 149 17.74 9.62 -2.74
N ASN A 150 18.48 8.75 -2.04
CA ASN A 150 18.83 8.93 -0.63
C ASN A 150 19.59 10.25 -0.40
N ASP A 151 20.38 10.72 -1.37
CA ASP A 151 21.08 11.99 -1.28
C ASP A 151 20.14 13.19 -1.36
N THR A 152 19.11 13.14 -2.20
CA THR A 152 18.03 14.14 -2.25
C THR A 152 17.30 14.20 -0.90
N VAL A 153 16.90 13.04 -0.38
CA VAL A 153 16.24 12.92 0.93
C VAL A 153 17.13 13.53 2.03
N ARG A 154 18.42 13.19 2.05
CA ARG A 154 19.40 13.66 3.04
C ARG A 154 19.61 15.16 2.95
N LYS A 155 19.75 15.72 1.74
CA LYS A 155 19.92 17.16 1.48
C LYS A 155 18.77 17.95 2.09
N PHE A 156 17.54 17.68 1.64
CA PHE A 156 16.37 18.46 2.06
C PHE A 156 15.98 18.22 3.51
N SER A 157 16.12 16.99 4.03
CA SER A 157 15.93 16.73 5.46
C SER A 157 16.93 17.52 6.32
N GLY A 158 18.18 17.63 5.86
CA GLY A 158 19.22 18.42 6.52
C GLY A 158 18.94 19.92 6.48
N GLU A 159 18.47 20.44 5.34
CA GLU A 159 18.12 21.86 5.17
C GLU A 159 16.90 22.27 6.01
N ILE A 160 15.85 21.44 6.08
CA ILE A 160 14.69 21.63 6.96
C ILE A 160 15.13 21.72 8.42
N LYS A 161 16.01 20.80 8.85
CA LYS A 161 16.54 20.79 10.22
C LYS A 161 17.36 22.05 10.51
N LYS A 162 18.21 22.49 9.58
CA LYS A 162 19.00 23.73 9.71
C LYS A 162 18.11 24.98 9.76
N ALA A 163 17.00 24.99 9.02
CA ALA A 163 16.03 26.09 9.02
C ALA A 163 15.15 26.14 10.28
N GLY A 164 15.19 25.10 11.14
CA GLY A 164 14.40 25.04 12.37
C GLY A 164 12.91 24.76 12.14
N LEU A 165 12.55 24.28 10.95
CA LEU A 165 11.17 23.99 10.56
C LEU A 165 10.67 22.73 11.30
N LYS A 166 9.64 22.88 12.14
CA LYS A 166 9.00 21.78 12.85
C LYS A 166 7.76 21.32 12.07
N ASN A 167 7.47 20.01 12.10
CA ASN A 167 6.30 19.38 11.47
C ASN A 167 6.27 19.42 9.93
N ILE A 168 7.40 19.67 9.28
CA ILE A 168 7.54 19.61 7.82
C ILE A 168 8.47 18.47 7.47
N SER A 169 8.04 17.63 6.54
CA SER A 169 8.84 16.54 5.99
C SER A 169 9.47 16.95 4.65
N PHE A 170 10.52 16.25 4.22
CA PHE A 170 11.19 16.59 2.97
C PHE A 170 10.24 16.45 1.78
N GLU A 171 9.29 15.51 1.85
CA GLU A 171 8.26 15.32 0.83
C GLU A 171 7.40 16.59 0.62
N ASN A 172 7.13 17.36 1.69
CA ASN A 172 6.39 18.64 1.58
C ASN A 172 7.20 19.75 0.88
N VAL A 173 8.53 19.64 0.88
CA VAL A 173 9.44 20.61 0.24
C VAL A 173 9.67 20.26 -1.24
N LEU A 174 9.63 18.97 -1.57
CA LEU A 174 9.76 18.44 -2.92
C LEU A 174 8.48 18.66 -3.76
N THR A 175 7.97 19.89 -3.81
CA THR A 175 6.87 20.29 -4.70
C THR A 175 7.31 21.47 -5.57
N GLU A 176 6.87 21.50 -6.82
CA GLU A 176 7.17 22.64 -7.69
C GLU A 176 6.16 23.78 -7.53
N GLU A 177 4.93 23.41 -7.24
CA GLU A 177 3.83 24.33 -7.02
C GLU A 177 3.60 24.57 -5.53
N LEU A 178 3.06 25.74 -5.22
CA LEU A 178 2.60 26.05 -3.87
C LEU A 178 1.43 25.13 -3.51
N PRO A 179 1.36 24.63 -2.26
CA PRO A 179 0.32 23.72 -1.86
C PRO A 179 -1.05 24.40 -1.95
N LEU A 180 -1.95 23.80 -2.72
CA LEU A 180 -3.35 24.20 -2.78
C LEU A 180 -4.07 23.68 -1.54
N ARG A 181 -5.15 24.32 -1.13
CA ARG A 181 -6.00 23.82 -0.04
C ARG A 181 -7.14 22.98 -0.62
N ASN A 182 -7.40 21.82 -0.03
CA ASN A 182 -8.59 21.02 -0.33
C ASN A 182 -9.85 21.62 0.36
N GLU A 183 -10.99 20.95 0.17
CA GLU A 183 -12.28 21.34 0.78
C GLU A 183 -12.25 21.38 2.32
N ASN A 184 -11.36 20.60 2.93
CA ASN A 184 -11.13 20.56 4.38
C ASN A 184 -10.08 21.60 4.84
N ALA A 185 -9.70 22.53 3.96
CA ALA A 185 -8.64 23.52 4.17
C ALA A 185 -7.25 22.95 4.46
N GLU A 186 -7.00 21.67 4.15
CA GLU A 186 -5.71 21.00 4.31
C GLU A 186 -4.81 21.23 3.09
N PRO A 187 -3.49 21.39 3.30
CA PRO A 187 -2.55 21.57 2.21
C PRO A 187 -2.37 20.28 1.40
N VAL A 188 -2.52 20.41 0.09
CA VAL A 188 -2.31 19.38 -0.93
C VAL A 188 -0.98 19.67 -1.62
N PHE A 189 -0.10 18.68 -1.56
CA PHE A 189 1.24 18.73 -2.15
C PHE A 189 1.28 17.84 -3.39
N ILE A 190 2.11 18.21 -4.36
CA ILE A 190 2.34 17.42 -5.57
C ILE A 190 3.82 17.08 -5.64
N LEU A 191 4.14 15.80 -5.47
CA LEU A 191 5.48 15.28 -5.73
C LEU A 191 5.66 15.13 -7.25
N PRO A 192 6.72 15.71 -7.84
CA PRO A 192 6.92 15.71 -9.28
C PRO A 192 6.97 14.32 -9.92
N HIS A 193 6.50 14.24 -11.16
CA HIS A 193 6.40 12.98 -11.89
C HIS A 193 7.76 12.28 -12.10
N GLN A 194 8.86 13.02 -12.08
CA GLN A 194 10.23 12.49 -12.15
C GLN A 194 10.54 11.53 -11.01
N PHE A 195 9.90 11.67 -9.85
CA PHE A 195 10.06 10.73 -8.73
C PHE A 195 9.16 9.49 -8.85
N ILE A 196 8.29 9.43 -9.87
CA ILE A 196 7.40 8.30 -10.11
C ILE A 196 8.11 7.34 -11.05
N LYS A 197 8.50 6.18 -10.54
CA LYS A 197 9.24 5.17 -11.31
C LYS A 197 8.36 4.50 -12.36
N GLY A 198 7.11 4.28 -12.03
CA GLY A 198 6.18 3.51 -12.84
C GLY A 198 5.01 3.01 -12.01
N TYR A 199 4.21 2.15 -12.62
CA TYR A 199 3.19 1.39 -11.90
C TYR A 199 3.14 -0.05 -12.39
N ILE A 200 2.57 -0.91 -11.56
CA ILE A 200 2.44 -2.35 -11.80
C ILE A 200 0.97 -2.73 -11.64
N ASN A 201 0.42 -3.49 -12.59
CA ASN A 201 -0.82 -4.20 -12.34
C ASN A 201 -0.49 -5.50 -11.60
N HIS A 202 -0.74 -5.56 -10.30
CA HIS A 202 -0.32 -6.72 -9.49
C HIS A 202 -1.13 -8.00 -9.78
N LEU A 203 -2.24 -7.91 -10.51
CA LEU A 203 -2.98 -9.08 -10.97
C LEU A 203 -2.37 -9.68 -12.25
N THR A 204 -1.91 -8.84 -13.18
CA THR A 204 -1.38 -9.28 -14.48
C THR A 204 0.15 -9.37 -14.53
N GLY A 205 0.83 -8.68 -13.60
CA GLY A 205 2.29 -8.54 -13.56
C GLY A 205 2.82 -7.53 -14.57
N GLU A 206 1.94 -6.81 -15.26
CA GLU A 206 2.33 -5.82 -16.26
C GLU A 206 2.94 -4.59 -15.58
N ILE A 207 4.13 -4.21 -16.05
CA ILE A 207 4.90 -3.08 -15.52
C ILE A 207 4.92 -1.98 -16.58
N THR A 208 4.45 -0.79 -16.20
CA THR A 208 4.61 0.42 -17.00
C THR A 208 5.66 1.31 -16.36
N ARG A 209 6.77 1.55 -17.07
CA ARG A 209 7.84 2.45 -16.64
C ARG A 209 7.54 3.89 -17.03
N ASN A 210 7.90 4.83 -16.17
CA ASN A 210 7.88 6.24 -16.52
C ASN A 210 9.16 6.61 -17.30
N PRO A 211 9.06 7.10 -18.55
CA PRO A 211 10.23 7.54 -19.31
C PRO A 211 10.94 8.75 -18.69
N ASP A 212 10.22 9.55 -17.91
CA ASP A 212 10.74 10.78 -17.29
C ASP A 212 11.29 10.54 -15.88
N PHE A 213 11.41 9.27 -15.46
CA PHE A 213 11.88 8.93 -14.12
C PHE A 213 13.33 9.38 -13.89
N ASP A 214 13.50 10.28 -12.93
CA ASP A 214 14.78 10.74 -12.41
C ASP A 214 14.69 10.84 -10.87
N PRO A 215 15.24 9.85 -10.13
CA PRO A 215 15.21 9.86 -8.67
C PRO A 215 16.09 10.96 -8.07
N THR A 216 16.98 11.55 -8.86
CA THR A 216 17.89 12.64 -8.48
C THR A 216 17.40 14.01 -8.92
N TYR A 217 16.16 14.10 -9.41
CA TYR A 217 15.57 15.36 -9.86
C TYR A 217 15.60 16.44 -8.78
N ILE A 218 16.08 17.64 -9.15
CA ILE A 218 16.11 18.82 -8.27
C ILE A 218 15.50 19.99 -9.04
N SER A 219 14.37 20.50 -8.56
CA SER A 219 13.76 21.74 -9.06
C SER A 219 14.27 22.94 -8.24
N PRO A 220 14.53 24.10 -8.86
CA PRO A 220 14.82 25.35 -8.15
C PRO A 220 13.73 25.74 -7.14
N ALA A 221 12.49 25.28 -7.37
CA ALA A 221 11.37 25.50 -6.46
C ALA A 221 11.60 24.87 -5.08
N PHE A 222 12.29 23.73 -5.00
CA PHE A 222 12.49 23.01 -3.73
C PHE A 222 13.30 23.83 -2.73
N GLU A 223 14.36 24.50 -3.20
CA GLU A 223 15.18 25.36 -2.34
C GLU A 223 14.41 26.61 -1.90
N LYS A 224 13.59 27.17 -2.80
CA LYS A 224 12.70 28.29 -2.46
C LYS A 224 11.68 27.90 -1.41
N ASN A 225 11.10 26.70 -1.48
CA ASN A 225 10.10 26.21 -0.54
C ASN A 225 10.60 26.21 0.91
N ILE A 226 11.88 25.88 1.13
CA ILE A 226 12.48 25.92 2.48
C ILE A 226 12.48 27.33 3.07
N LEU A 227 12.65 28.35 2.22
CA LEU A 227 12.66 29.75 2.64
C LEU A 227 11.25 30.28 2.90
N THR A 228 10.26 29.83 2.12
CA THR A 228 8.87 30.34 2.18
C THR A 228 7.94 29.57 3.11
N ILE A 229 8.26 28.33 3.50
CA ILE A 229 7.43 27.52 4.40
C ILE A 229 7.60 27.92 5.89
N LYS A 230 8.53 28.84 6.20
CA LYS A 230 8.67 29.46 7.53
C LYS A 230 7.39 30.19 7.95
#